data_AF-A0A356AV76-F1
#
_entry.id   AF-A0A356AV76-F1
#
_cell.length_a   1.000
_cell.length_b   1.000
_cell.length_c   1.000
_cell.angle_alpha   90.00
_cell.angle_beta   90.00
_cell.angle_gamma   90.00
#
_symmetry.space_group_name_H-M   'P 1'
#
loop_
_entity.id
_entity.type
_entity.pdbx_description
1 polymer ?
#
loop_
_entity_poly.entity_id
_entity_poly.type
_entity_poly.pdbx_seq_one_letter_code
_entity_poly.pdbx_strand_id
1 'polypeptide(L)'
;MMDGSKATGIDGITKVEYEANLEANIEDLVKRMKNGSYYKPNPIRRVYIPKDGSNKKRSLGISCYEDKLVENAIAMILTMIYEPKF
;
A
#
# COMPACT_ATOMS: atom_id res chain seq x y z
N MET A 1 -3.37 -11.42 -5.28
CA MET A 1 -3.74 -9.98 -5.36
C MET A 1 -4.39 -9.56 -4.05
N MET A 2 -4.23 -8.30 -3.62
CA MET A 2 -4.81 -7.83 -2.35
C MET A 2 -6.34 -7.98 -2.30
N ASP A 3 -6.85 -8.32 -1.12
CA ASP A 3 -8.28 -8.38 -0.80
C ASP A 3 -8.95 -7.00 -1.00
N GLY A 4 -10.10 -6.97 -1.68
CA GLY A 4 -10.87 -5.77 -1.99
C GLY A 4 -11.59 -5.17 -0.77
N SER A 5 -11.67 -5.90 0.35
CA SER A 5 -12.28 -5.41 1.60
C SER A 5 -11.37 -4.47 2.42
N LYS A 6 -10.11 -4.29 2.01
CA LYS A 6 -9.14 -3.48 2.76
C LYS A 6 -9.50 -2.00 2.77
N ALA A 7 -9.35 -1.38 3.94
CA ALA A 7 -9.58 0.04 4.12
C ALA A 7 -8.71 0.91 3.18
N THR A 8 -9.29 1.98 2.66
CA THR A 8 -8.69 2.89 1.68
C THR A 8 -7.65 3.83 2.31
N GLY A 9 -6.75 4.37 1.49
CA GLY A 9 -5.75 5.35 1.92
C GLY A 9 -6.36 6.72 2.21
N ILE A 10 -5.52 7.76 2.19
CA ILE A 10 -5.98 9.15 2.32
C ILE A 10 -6.69 9.66 1.06
N ASP A 11 -6.38 9.06 -0.08
CA ASP A 11 -6.98 9.31 -1.40
C ASP A 11 -8.39 8.73 -1.54
N GLY A 12 -8.79 7.82 -0.66
CA GLY A 12 -10.11 7.18 -0.69
C GLY A 12 -10.29 6.15 -1.81
N ILE A 13 -9.29 5.94 -2.66
CA ILE A 13 -9.38 5.07 -3.83
C ILE A 13 -9.48 3.61 -3.40
N THR A 14 -10.55 2.95 -3.84
CA THR A 14 -10.76 1.52 -3.65
C THR A 14 -10.03 0.71 -4.72
N LYS A 15 -9.90 -0.59 -4.48
CA LYS A 15 -9.36 -1.54 -5.47
C LYS A 15 -10.15 -1.49 -6.78
N VAL A 16 -11.48 -1.47 -6.69
CA VAL A 16 -12.37 -1.50 -7.86
C VAL A 16 -12.20 -0.24 -8.71
N GLU A 17 -12.10 0.92 -8.07
CA GLU A 17 -11.86 2.19 -8.76
C GLU A 17 -10.47 2.22 -9.42
N TYR A 18 -9.45 1.70 -8.76
CA TYR A 18 -8.10 1.64 -9.34
C TYR A 18 -8.02 0.66 -10.52
N GLU A 19 -8.69 -0.48 -10.44
CA GLU A 19 -8.71 -1.51 -11.48
C GLU A 19 -9.51 -1.09 -12.72
N ALA A 20 -10.40 -0.09 -12.61
CA ALA A 20 -11.16 0.42 -13.75
C ALA A 20 -10.26 0.93 -14.90
N ASN A 21 -9.05 1.39 -14.60
CA ASN A 21 -8.04 1.77 -15.58
C ASN A 21 -6.66 1.19 -15.24
N LEU A 22 -6.64 -0.12 -14.93
CA LEU A 22 -5.48 -0.79 -14.35
C LEU A 22 -4.19 -0.62 -15.17
N GLU A 23 -4.27 -0.81 -16.48
CA GLU A 23 -3.09 -0.83 -17.35
C GLU A 23 -2.43 0.56 -17.42
N ALA A 24 -3.22 1.61 -17.68
CA ALA A 24 -2.71 2.97 -17.70
C ALA A 24 -2.16 3.42 -16.34
N ASN A 25 -2.83 3.04 -15.24
CA ASN A 25 -2.38 3.35 -13.88
C ASN A 25 -1.03 2.70 -13.58
N ILE A 26 -0.84 1.43 -13.95
CA ILE A 26 0.43 0.72 -13.77
C ILE A 26 1.53 1.30 -14.64
N GLU A 27 1.26 1.60 -15.92
CA GLU A 27 2.25 2.20 -16.81
C GLU A 27 2.75 3.55 -16.29
N ASP A 28 1.83 4.42 -15.84
CA ASP A 28 2.17 5.71 -15.25
C ASP A 28 2.98 5.55 -13.96
N LEU A 29 2.58 4.63 -13.07
CA LEU A 29 3.32 4.31 -11.85
C LEU A 29 4.76 3.87 -12.17
N VAL A 30 4.93 2.92 -13.08
CA VAL A 30 6.26 2.41 -13.46
C VAL A 30 7.11 3.53 -14.07
N LYS A 31 6.51 4.39 -14.90
CA LYS A 31 7.20 5.55 -15.47
C LYS A 31 7.65 6.52 -14.38
N ARG A 32 6.79 6.87 -13.42
CA ARG A 32 7.12 7.74 -12.28
C ARG A 32 8.23 7.15 -11.40
N MET A 33 8.20 5.84 -11.15
CA MET A 33 9.22 5.15 -10.37
C MET A 33 10.58 5.15 -11.09
N LYS A 34 10.61 4.83 -12.40
CA LYS A 34 11.85 4.77 -13.19
C LYS A 34 12.52 6.13 -13.36
N ASN A 35 11.75 7.22 -13.37
CA ASN A 35 12.29 8.57 -13.48
C ASN A 35 12.99 9.06 -12.20
N GLY A 36 13.08 8.22 -11.15
CA GLY A 36 13.99 8.38 -10.00
C GLY A 36 13.68 9.55 -9.06
N SER A 37 12.69 10.38 -9.35
CA SER A 37 12.46 11.65 -8.66
C SER A 37 10.99 11.98 -8.38
N TYR A 38 10.03 11.21 -8.93
CA TYR A 38 8.61 11.57 -8.88
C TYR A 38 7.69 10.59 -8.14
N TYR A 39 8.13 9.37 -7.82
CA TYR A 39 7.33 8.51 -6.96
C TYR A 39 7.50 8.93 -5.50
N LYS A 40 6.65 9.85 -5.06
CA LYS A 40 6.48 10.22 -3.66
C LYS A 40 5.26 9.46 -3.12
N PRO A 41 5.44 8.49 -2.20
CA PRO A 41 4.32 7.80 -1.59
C PRO A 41 3.37 8.79 -0.94
N ASN A 42 2.07 8.49 -0.97
CA ASN A 42 1.10 9.35 -0.33
C ASN A 42 1.22 9.29 1.20
N PRO A 43 0.81 10.35 1.91
CA PRO A 43 0.73 10.31 3.36
C PRO A 43 -0.14 9.16 3.85
N ILE A 44 0.37 8.44 4.86
CA ILE A 44 -0.36 7.34 5.48
C ILE A 44 -1.57 7.88 6.24
N ARG A 45 -2.76 7.29 6.00
CA ARG A 45 -3.97 7.63 6.75
C ARG A 45 -3.95 6.97 8.12
N ARG A 46 -4.02 7.77 9.19
CA ARG A 46 -3.99 7.28 10.58
C ARG A 46 -5.38 6.95 11.08
N VAL A 47 -5.56 5.73 11.61
CA VAL A 47 -6.81 5.25 12.22
C VAL A 47 -6.51 4.66 13.58
N TYR A 48 -7.43 4.79 14.53
CA TYR A 48 -7.31 4.19 15.85
C TYR A 48 -8.32 3.07 16.03
N ILE A 49 -7.84 1.85 16.20
CA ILE A 49 -8.66 0.67 16.46
C ILE A 49 -8.58 0.27 17.93
N PRO A 50 -9.63 -0.32 18.52
CA PRO A 50 -9.57 -0.85 19.88
C PRO A 50 -8.43 -1.87 20.05
N LYS A 51 -7.78 -1.87 21.22
CA LYS A 51 -6.86 -2.92 21.63
C LYS A 51 -7.64 -4.00 22.37
N ASP A 52 -7.59 -5.24 21.90
CA ASP A 52 -8.27 -6.35 22.57
C ASP A 52 -7.86 -6.46 24.04
N GLY A 53 -8.84 -6.60 24.92
CA GLY A 53 -8.63 -6.70 26.37
C GLY A 53 -8.20 -5.39 27.06
N SER A 54 -8.33 -4.22 26.42
CA SER A 54 -7.95 -2.94 27.00
C SER A 54 -8.82 -1.77 26.51
N ASN A 55 -9.00 -0.73 27.34
CA ASN A 55 -9.61 0.54 26.92
C ASN A 55 -8.67 1.41 26.05
N LYS A 56 -7.46 0.94 25.75
CA LYS A 56 -6.49 1.63 24.91
C LYS A 56 -6.78 1.40 23.43
N LYS A 57 -6.32 2.31 22.58
CA LYS A 57 -6.40 2.18 21.11
C LYS A 57 -5.02 1.87 20.52
N ARG A 58 -4.98 1.05 19.47
CA ARG A 58 -3.80 0.86 18.61
C ARG A 58 -3.90 1.82 17.42
N SER A 59 -2.84 2.57 17.15
CA SER A 59 -2.74 3.36 15.92
C SER A 59 -2.39 2.44 14.75
N LEU A 60 -3.18 2.49 13.68
CA LEU A 60 -2.92 1.84 12.41
C LEU A 60 -2.63 2.92 11.35
N GLY A 61 -1.62 2.64 10.53
CA GLY A 61 -1.35 3.40 9.31
C GLY A 61 -1.92 2.66 8.11
N ILE A 62 -2.73 3.34 7.30
CA ILE A 62 -3.32 2.78 6.09
C ILE A 62 -2.76 3.55 4.89
N SER A 63 -1.86 2.89 4.14
CA SER A 63 -1.32 3.41 2.88
C SER A 63 -2.38 3.42 1.77
N CYS A 64 -2.16 4.23 0.73
CA CYS A 64 -2.99 4.26 -0.47
C CYS A 64 -2.87 2.95 -1.24
N TYR A 65 -3.83 2.68 -2.14
CA TYR A 65 -3.85 1.40 -2.86
C TYR A 65 -2.60 1.21 -3.72
N GLU A 66 -2.19 2.25 -4.44
CA GLU A 66 -0.98 2.24 -5.25
C GLU A 66 0.28 1.97 -4.42
N ASP A 67 0.40 2.64 -3.26
CA ASP A 67 1.54 2.46 -2.36
C ASP A 67 1.59 1.05 -1.80
N LYS A 68 0.44 0.47 -1.45
CA LYS A 68 0.33 -0.93 -1.03
C LYS A 68 0.81 -1.93 -2.10
N LEU A 69 0.62 -1.63 -3.38
CA LEU A 69 1.13 -2.48 -4.48
C LEU A 69 2.66 -2.45 -4.50
N VAL A 70 3.25 -1.24 -4.42
CA VAL A 70 4.70 -1.06 -4.42
C VAL A 70 5.33 -1.68 -3.17
N GLU A 71 4.76 -1.44 -1.99
CA GLU A 71 5.19 -2.03 -0.71
C GLU A 71 5.22 -3.57 -0.79
N ASN A 72 4.16 -4.20 -1.31
CA ASN A 72 4.14 -5.67 -1.48
C ASN A 72 5.21 -6.16 -2.46
N ALA A 73 5.38 -5.48 -3.60
CA ALA A 73 6.35 -5.89 -4.61
C ALA A 73 7.77 -5.85 -4.03
N ILE A 74 8.10 -4.78 -3.29
CA ILE A 74 9.37 -4.67 -2.57
C ILE A 74 9.49 -5.77 -1.52
N ALA A 75 8.46 -5.97 -0.70
CA ALA A 75 8.47 -7.00 0.34
C ALA A 75 8.72 -8.41 -0.23
N MET A 76 8.06 -8.77 -1.34
CA MET A 76 8.28 -10.05 -2.01
C MET A 76 9.74 -10.25 -2.42
N ILE A 77 10.37 -9.24 -3.03
CA ILE A 77 11.78 -9.28 -3.45
C ILE A 77 12.69 -9.43 -2.23
N LEU A 78 12.47 -8.61 -1.19
CA LEU A 78 13.30 -8.63 0.01
C LEU A 78 13.15 -9.95 0.77
N THR A 79 11.94 -10.48 0.92
CA THR A 79 11.72 -11.79 1.55
C THR A 79 12.49 -12.88 0.83
N MET A 80 12.49 -12.94 -0.51
CA MET A 80 13.28 -13.94 -1.24
C MET A 80 14.80 -13.85 -0.96
N ILE A 81 15.31 -12.65 -0.64
CA ILE A 81 16.73 -12.43 -0.35
C ILE A 81 17.07 -12.75 1.12
N TYR A 82 16.17 -12.40 2.04
CA TYR A 82 16.43 -12.45 3.48
C TYR A 82 15.92 -13.71 4.17
N GLU A 83 14.82 -14.31 3.71
CA GLU A 83 14.25 -15.52 4.32
C GLU A 83 15.27 -16.67 4.44
N PRO A 84 16.14 -16.95 3.44
CA PRO A 84 17.13 -18.03 3.57
C PRO A 84 18.27 -17.72 4.54
N LYS A 85 18.36 -16.48 5.05
CA LYS A 85 19.44 -16.00 5.93
C LYS A 85 19.00 -15.79 7.38
N PHE A 86 17.69 -15.88 7.64
CA PHE A 86 17.08 -15.86 8.97
C PHE A 86 16.80 -17.28 9.45
#